data_AF-A0A3N4MCV5-F1
#
_entry.id   AF-A0A3N4MCV5-F1
#
_cell.length_a   1.000
_cell.length_b   1.000
_cell.length_c   1.000
_cell.angle_alpha   90.00
_cell.angle_beta   90.00
_cell.angle_gamma   90.00
#
_symmetry.space_group_name_H-M   'P 1'
#
loop_
_entity.id
_entity.type
_entity.pdbx_description
1 polymer ?
#
loop_
_entity_poly.entity_id
_entity_poly.type
_entity_poly.pdbx_seq_one_letter_code
_entity_poly.pdbx_strand_id
1 'polypeptide(L)'
;MSILISNNKRVILIFWKNQAERPFEIFSNLKNFCLSYPEYNYNTLNNYLSKRKIPFENMEVRVERKNIITRPKEKTTSAGNDRKIMPVVRKIAMKEANDSDRDWEYWLGQSSSRRLEALTFIITQSLAKGARLDKTVINKKTLGA
;
A
#
# COMPACT_ATOMS: atom_id res chain seq x y z
N MET A 1 3.26 23.46 21.06
CA MET A 1 2.45 23.55 19.82
C MET A 1 3.36 23.98 18.67
N SER A 2 3.97 23.04 17.96
CA SER A 2 4.83 23.35 16.81
C SER A 2 3.98 23.47 15.55
N ILE A 3 3.80 24.70 15.09
CA ILE A 3 3.24 24.99 13.78
C ILE A 3 4.24 24.47 12.74
N LEU A 4 3.95 23.30 12.18
CA LEU A 4 4.69 22.76 11.04
C LEU A 4 4.58 23.79 9.91
N ILE A 5 5.70 24.46 9.64
CA ILE A 5 5.91 25.28 8.45
C ILE A 5 5.85 24.32 7.26
N SER A 6 4.64 24.04 6.79
CA SER A 6 4.41 23.26 5.60
C SER A 6 4.82 24.11 4.42
N ASN A 7 5.76 23.64 3.61
CA ASN A 7 5.79 24.03 2.20
C ASN A 7 4.34 23.95 1.69
N ASN A 8 3.76 25.11 1.35
CA ASN A 8 2.33 25.29 1.07
C ASN A 8 1.90 24.62 -0.26
N LYS A 9 2.53 23.51 -0.64
CA LYS A 9 2.14 22.71 -1.78
C LYS A 9 0.82 22.04 -1.45
N ARG A 10 -0.18 22.34 -2.28
CA ARG A 10 -1.55 21.86 -2.16
C ARG A 10 -1.90 21.08 -3.40
N VAL A 11 -2.80 20.12 -3.24
CA VAL A 11 -3.41 19.37 -4.33
C VAL A 11 -4.90 19.62 -4.33
N ILE A 12 -5.50 19.44 -5.50
CA ILE A 12 -6.94 19.40 -5.68
C ILE A 12 -7.35 17.93 -5.64
N LEU A 13 -8.20 17.57 -4.68
CA LEU A 13 -8.80 16.25 -4.56
C LEU A 13 -10.25 16.33 -5.02
N ILE A 14 -10.64 15.41 -5.87
CA ILE A 14 -11.96 15.37 -6.49
C ILE A 14 -12.59 14.03 -6.14
N PHE A 15 -13.83 14.06 -5.68
CA PHE A 15 -14.63 12.87 -5.44
C PHE A 15 -15.77 12.84 -6.44
N TRP A 16 -15.83 11.78 -7.26
CA TRP A 16 -16.90 11.53 -8.21
C TRP A 16 -17.98 10.70 -7.53
N LYS A 17 -19.20 11.24 -7.46
CA LYS A 17 -20.34 10.55 -6.81
C LYS A 17 -20.92 9.43 -7.68
N ASN A 18 -20.77 9.56 -8.99
CA ASN A 18 -21.38 8.65 -9.97
C ASN A 18 -20.44 7.53 -10.46
N GLN A 19 -19.17 7.50 -10.03
CA GLN A 19 -18.19 6.52 -10.49
C GLN A 19 -17.76 5.59 -9.34
N ALA A 20 -18.22 4.34 -9.38
CA ALA A 20 -17.92 3.35 -8.34
C ALA A 20 -16.48 2.81 -8.40
N GLU A 21 -15.90 2.67 -9.59
CA GLU A 21 -14.55 2.09 -9.76
C GLU A 21 -13.42 3.09 -9.49
N ARG A 22 -13.63 4.37 -9.80
CA ARG A 22 -12.65 5.45 -9.60
C ARG A 22 -13.30 6.61 -8.87
N PRO A 23 -13.55 6.46 -7.57
CA PRO A 23 -14.32 7.45 -6.82
C PRO A 23 -13.55 8.75 -6.58
N PHE A 24 -12.23 8.80 -6.81
CA PHE A 24 -11.45 10.02 -6.62
C PHE A 24 -10.32 10.23 -7.63
N GLU A 25 -10.05 11.51 -7.92
CA GLU A 25 -8.94 11.97 -8.76
C GLU A 25 -8.14 13.07 -8.06
N ILE A 26 -6.85 13.17 -8.39
CA ILE A 26 -5.93 14.12 -7.76
C ILE A 26 -5.24 14.95 -8.85
N PHE A 27 -5.35 16.27 -8.72
CA PHE A 27 -4.71 17.23 -9.61
C PHE A 27 -3.70 18.10 -8.86
N SER A 28 -2.59 18.42 -9.51
CA SER A 28 -1.54 19.29 -8.95
C SER A 28 -2.00 20.73 -8.75
N ASN A 29 -2.89 21.23 -9.61
CA ASN A 29 -3.48 22.55 -9.50
C ASN A 29 -4.90 22.58 -10.08
N LEU A 30 -5.64 23.66 -9.79
CA LEU A 30 -7.03 23.83 -10.24
C LEU A 30 -7.14 24.08 -11.76
N LYS A 31 -6.11 24.68 -12.39
CA LYS A 31 -6.12 24.93 -13.84
C LYS A 31 -6.10 23.62 -14.63
N ASN A 32 -5.25 22.67 -14.23
CA ASN A 32 -5.15 21.35 -14.84
C ASN A 32 -6.48 20.61 -14.76
N PHE A 33 -7.17 20.70 -13.62
CA PHE A 33 -8.52 20.16 -13.50
C PHE A 33 -9.49 20.79 -14.51
N CYS A 34 -9.54 22.14 -14.58
CA CYS A 34 -10.44 22.83 -15.51
C CYS A 34 -10.07 22.61 -16.99
N LEU A 35 -8.81 22.25 -17.29
CA LEU A 35 -8.40 21.85 -18.64
C LEU A 35 -8.87 20.44 -19.01
N SER A 36 -8.88 19.52 -18.04
CA SER A 36 -9.40 18.17 -18.23
C SER A 36 -10.93 18.12 -18.26
N TYR A 37 -11.58 19.02 -17.51
CA TYR A 37 -13.03 19.08 -17.35
C TYR A 37 -13.53 20.54 -17.55
N PRO A 38 -13.70 20.98 -18.81
CA PRO A 38 -14.04 22.36 -19.16
C PRO A 38 -15.40 22.83 -18.65
N GLU A 39 -16.29 21.91 -18.28
CA GLU A 39 -17.60 22.22 -17.69
C GLU A 39 -17.48 22.95 -16.34
N TYR A 40 -16.32 22.86 -15.68
CA TYR A 40 -16.07 23.53 -14.41
C TYR A 40 -15.32 24.86 -14.59
N ASN A 41 -15.92 25.94 -14.10
CA ASN A 41 -15.32 27.27 -14.15
C ASN A 41 -14.29 27.48 -13.03
N TYR A 42 -13.05 27.80 -13.44
CA TYR A 42 -11.94 28.11 -12.54
C TYR A 42 -12.28 29.19 -11.51
N ASN A 43 -12.90 30.30 -11.92
CA ASN A 43 -13.20 31.43 -11.04
C ASN A 43 -14.21 31.02 -9.95
N THR A 44 -15.24 30.27 -10.34
CA THR A 44 -16.24 29.73 -9.42
C THR A 44 -15.57 28.85 -8.38
N LEU A 45 -14.82 27.82 -8.82
CA LEU A 45 -14.15 26.90 -7.91
C LEU A 45 -13.12 27.60 -7.03
N ASN A 46 -12.36 28.54 -7.59
CA ASN A 46 -11.38 29.29 -6.83
C ASN A 46 -12.04 30.15 -5.74
N ASN A 47 -13.22 30.72 -5.98
CA ASN A 47 -13.97 31.49 -4.98
C ASN A 47 -14.41 30.61 -3.81
N TYR A 48 -14.99 29.43 -4.08
CA TYR A 48 -15.39 28.46 -3.06
C TYR A 48 -14.19 27.98 -2.22
N LEU A 49 -13.12 27.59 -2.91
CA LEU A 49 -11.96 26.96 -2.29
C LEU A 49 -11.02 27.98 -1.59
N SER A 50 -11.21 29.29 -1.78
CA SER A 50 -10.35 30.33 -1.20
C SER A 50 -10.94 31.00 0.06
N LYS A 51 -12.25 31.26 0.11
CA LYS A 51 -12.84 32.08 1.19
C LYS A 51 -12.84 31.41 2.56
N ARG A 52 -13.07 30.09 2.64
CA ARG A 52 -13.13 29.34 3.91
C ARG A 52 -12.63 27.89 3.81
N LYS A 53 -11.90 27.55 2.73
CA LYS A 53 -11.53 26.17 2.36
C LYS A 53 -12.74 25.21 2.38
N ILE A 54 -13.90 25.71 1.96
CA ILE A 54 -15.13 24.92 1.90
C ILE A 54 -15.03 24.03 0.66
N PRO A 55 -15.32 22.72 0.77
CA PRO A 55 -15.49 21.85 -0.38
C PRO A 55 -16.53 22.41 -1.33
N PHE A 56 -16.20 22.49 -2.61
CA PHE A 56 -17.23 22.71 -3.61
C PHE A 56 -17.96 21.38 -3.82
N GLU A 57 -19.28 21.37 -3.72
CA GLU A 57 -20.06 20.14 -3.81
C GLU A 57 -21.30 20.34 -4.69
N ASN A 58 -21.39 19.50 -5.72
CA ASN A 58 -22.52 19.40 -6.64
C ASN A 58 -23.12 17.98 -6.57
N MET A 59 -24.13 17.72 -7.41
CA MET A 59 -24.72 16.37 -7.55
C MET A 59 -23.71 15.35 -8.09
N GLU A 60 -22.75 15.78 -8.91
CA GLU A 60 -21.80 14.89 -9.58
C GLU A 60 -20.44 14.79 -8.86
N VAL A 61 -19.94 15.91 -8.31
CA VAL A 61 -18.58 15.99 -7.76
C VAL A 61 -18.51 16.73 -6.44
N ARG A 62 -17.51 16.36 -5.64
CA ARG A 62 -17.03 17.12 -4.48
C ARG A 62 -15.54 17.43 -4.63
N VAL A 63 -15.19 18.70 -4.64
CA VAL A 63 -13.82 19.19 -4.88
C VAL A 63 -13.25 19.83 -3.61
N GLU A 64 -12.04 19.43 -3.22
CA GLU A 64 -11.36 19.89 -2.02
C GLU A 64 -9.92 20.33 -2.29
N ARG A 65 -9.44 21.35 -1.56
CA ARG A 65 -8.01 21.70 -1.50
C ARG A 65 -7.37 21.06 -0.27
N LYS A 66 -6.45 20.11 -0.48
CA LYS A 66 -5.70 19.46 0.61
C LYS A 66 -4.22 19.81 0.55
N ASN A 67 -3.60 19.92 1.72
CA ASN A 67 -2.16 20.08 1.82
C ASN A 67 -1.47 18.74 1.53
N ILE A 68 -0.32 18.80 0.87
CA ILE A 68 0.52 17.61 0.67
C ILE A 68 1.19 17.27 2.00
N ILE A 69 1.04 16.01 2.41
CA ILE A 69 1.69 15.46 3.60
C ILE A 69 3.02 14.84 3.14
N THR A 70 4.11 15.59 3.25
CA THR A 70 5.45 15.10 2.85
C THR A 70 6.07 14.17 3.90
N ARG A 71 5.72 14.35 5.18
CA ARG A 71 6.21 13.53 6.28
C ARG A 71 5.06 12.71 6.87
N PRO A 72 5.28 11.44 7.26
CA PRO A 72 4.25 10.65 7.95
C PRO A 72 3.69 11.41 9.15
N LYS A 73 2.38 11.26 9.40
CA LYS A 73 1.76 11.83 10.60
C LYS A 73 2.38 11.17 11.83
N GLU A 74 2.87 11.97 12.76
CA GLU A 74 3.31 11.48 14.07
C GLU A 74 2.10 10.85 14.78
N LYS A 75 2.29 9.65 15.35
CA LYS A 75 1.20 8.87 15.93
C LYS A 75 0.63 9.60 17.14
N THR A 76 -0.54 10.20 16.97
CA THR A 76 -1.35 10.64 18.11
C THR A 76 -1.82 9.37 18.81
N THR A 77 -1.35 9.16 20.03
CA THR A 77 -1.66 8.03 20.92
C THR A 77 -3.13 7.66 20.88
N SER A 78 -3.48 6.68 20.06
CA SER A 78 -4.79 6.02 20.06
C SER A 78 -4.62 4.60 19.54
N ALA A 79 -5.05 3.67 20.38
CA ALA A 79 -4.90 2.23 20.28
C ALA A 79 -5.15 1.67 18.86
N GLY A 80 -4.20 0.88 18.34
CA GLY A 80 -4.44 0.10 17.12
C GLY A 80 -3.19 -0.18 16.30
N ASN A 81 -2.40 -1.17 16.73
CA ASN A 81 -1.38 -1.85 15.95
C ASN A 81 -0.21 -0.99 15.42
N ASP A 82 0.67 -0.64 16.34
CA ASP A 82 2.08 -0.42 16.01
C ASP A 82 2.67 -1.73 15.47
N ARG A 83 2.68 -1.91 14.15
CA ARG A 83 3.53 -2.92 13.50
C ARG A 83 4.98 -2.55 13.80
N LYS A 84 5.49 -3.07 14.92
CA LYS A 84 6.88 -2.93 15.34
C LYS A 84 7.71 -3.85 14.46
N ILE A 85 8.07 -3.37 13.27
CA ILE A 85 9.03 -4.05 12.41
C ILE A 85 10.39 -3.94 13.11
N MET A 86 10.76 -4.96 13.86
CA MET A 86 12.10 -5.07 14.44
C MET A 86 12.96 -5.93 13.52
N PRO A 87 14.14 -5.45 13.10
CA PRO A 87 15.09 -6.32 12.44
C PRO A 87 15.58 -7.36 13.46
N VAL A 88 15.42 -8.64 13.14
CA VAL A 88 16.06 -9.73 13.90
C VAL A 88 17.53 -9.76 13.46
N VAL A 89 18.37 -9.01 14.15
CA VAL A 89 19.81 -8.91 13.85
C VAL A 89 20.58 -9.88 14.75
N ARG A 90 21.25 -10.86 14.14
CA ARG A 90 22.19 -11.75 14.83
C ARG A 90 23.62 -11.19 14.62
N LYS A 91 24.32 -10.81 15.70
CA LYS A 91 25.72 -10.39 15.64
C LYS A 91 26.62 -11.53 16.11
N ILE A 92 27.39 -12.08 15.19
CA ILE A 92 28.25 -13.26 15.36
C ILE A 92 29.43 -13.12 14.40
N ALA A 93 30.58 -13.70 14.75
CA ALA A 93 31.70 -13.77 13.83
C ALA A 93 31.30 -14.58 12.60
N MET A 94 31.66 -14.11 11.39
CA MET A 94 31.23 -14.74 10.13
C MET A 94 31.60 -16.23 10.05
N LYS A 95 32.73 -16.62 10.67
CA LYS A 95 33.21 -18.01 10.72
C LYS A 95 32.37 -18.91 11.66
N GLU A 96 31.67 -18.33 12.62
CA GLU A 96 30.87 -19.04 13.62
C GLU A 96 29.37 -19.04 13.27
N ALA A 97 28.99 -18.41 12.16
CA ALA A 97 27.60 -18.27 11.77
C ALA A 97 26.92 -19.63 11.57
N ASN A 98 27.62 -20.48 10.81
CA ASN A 98 27.20 -21.80 10.37
C ASN A 98 25.70 -21.87 10.08
N ASP A 99 25.22 -20.89 9.31
CA ASP A 99 23.79 -20.71 9.06
C ASP A 99 23.23 -21.88 8.24
N SER A 100 24.05 -22.51 7.39
CA SER A 100 23.66 -23.70 6.62
C SER A 100 23.22 -24.88 7.49
N ASP A 101 24.01 -25.24 8.51
CA ASP A 101 23.67 -26.37 9.39
C ASP A 101 22.46 -26.05 10.27
N ARG A 102 22.37 -24.79 10.75
CA ARG A 102 21.24 -24.33 11.56
C ARG A 102 19.94 -24.26 10.79
N ASP A 103 20.00 -23.80 9.54
CA ASP A 103 18.84 -23.77 8.64
C ASP A 103 18.36 -25.19 8.36
N TRP A 104 19.29 -26.12 8.13
CA TRP A 104 18.98 -27.54 7.95
C TRP A 104 18.25 -28.12 9.17
N GLU A 105 18.81 -27.97 10.37
CA GLU A 105 18.19 -28.44 11.61
C GLU A 105 16.83 -27.77 11.86
N TYR A 106 16.74 -26.46 11.63
CA TYR A 106 15.49 -25.70 11.76
C TYR A 106 14.40 -26.28 10.85
N TRP A 107 14.71 -26.51 9.57
CA TRP A 107 13.75 -27.05 8.61
C TRP A 107 13.36 -28.48 8.93
N LEU A 108 14.32 -29.33 9.33
CA LEU A 108 14.03 -30.69 9.78
C LEU A 108 13.11 -30.71 11.00
N GLY A 109 13.25 -29.74 11.91
CA GLY A 109 12.38 -29.58 13.09
C GLY A 109 10.97 -29.06 12.77
N GLN A 110 10.75 -28.47 11.58
CA GLN A 110 9.41 -28.02 11.18
C GLN A 110 8.52 -29.18 10.71
N SER A 111 7.20 -29.00 10.88
CA SER A 111 6.20 -29.94 10.35
C SER A 111 6.32 -30.12 8.84
N SER A 112 5.93 -31.30 8.35
CA SER A 112 5.92 -31.61 6.91
C SER A 112 5.09 -30.60 6.12
N SER A 113 3.94 -30.16 6.66
CA SER A 113 3.09 -29.14 6.04
C SER A 113 3.83 -27.82 5.84
N ARG A 114 4.56 -27.34 6.86
CA ARG A 114 5.25 -26.05 6.80
C ARG A 114 6.47 -26.09 5.87
N ARG A 115 7.20 -27.21 5.85
CA ARG A 115 8.27 -27.44 4.87
C ARG A 115 7.74 -27.43 3.44
N LEU A 116 6.62 -28.10 3.20
CA LEU A 116 5.98 -28.15 1.89
C LEU A 116 5.51 -26.76 1.43
N GLU A 117 4.92 -25.98 2.35
CA GLU A 117 4.51 -24.60 2.08
C GLU A 117 5.71 -23.73 1.69
N ALA A 118 6.81 -23.78 2.46
CA ALA A 118 8.02 -23.04 2.17
C ALA A 118 8.65 -23.45 0.82
N LEU A 119 8.73 -24.74 0.53
CA LEU A 119 9.19 -25.25 -0.76
C LEU A 119 8.31 -24.75 -1.90
N THR A 120 6.99 -24.83 -1.74
CA THR A 120 6.03 -24.35 -2.75
C THR A 120 6.22 -22.86 -2.99
N PHE A 121 6.38 -22.06 -1.93
CA PHE A 121 6.66 -20.64 -2.02
C PHE A 121 7.95 -20.38 -2.81
N ILE A 122 9.06 -21.05 -2.49
CA ILE A 122 10.33 -20.91 -3.21
C ILE A 122 10.15 -21.22 -4.70
N ILE A 123 9.51 -22.34 -5.04
CA ILE A 123 9.26 -22.72 -6.43
C ILE A 123 8.44 -21.63 -7.14
N THR A 124 7.40 -21.08 -6.50
CA THR A 124 6.59 -20.02 -7.11
C THR A 124 7.37 -18.73 -7.42
N GLN A 125 8.41 -18.40 -6.63
CA GLN A 125 9.29 -17.25 -6.91
C GLN A 125 10.21 -17.51 -8.12
N SER A 126 10.53 -18.77 -8.40
CA SER A 126 11.36 -19.17 -9.55
C SER A 126 10.55 -19.34 -10.85
N LEU A 127 9.22 -19.29 -10.80
CA LEU A 127 8.38 -19.39 -11.99
C LEU A 127 8.37 -18.08 -12.79
N ALA A 128 8.37 -18.21 -14.12
CA ALA A 128 8.13 -17.08 -15.01
C ALA A 128 6.72 -16.48 -14.78
N LYS A 129 6.57 -15.18 -15.07
CA LYS A 129 5.29 -14.49 -14.90
C LYS A 129 4.20 -15.16 -15.74
N GLY A 130 3.17 -15.72 -15.08
CA GLY A 130 2.07 -16.44 -15.72
C GLY A 130 2.28 -17.95 -15.87
N ALA A 131 3.46 -18.47 -15.53
CA ALA A 131 3.70 -19.91 -15.48
C ALA A 131 3.00 -20.53 -14.26
N ARG A 132 2.51 -21.76 -14.41
CA ARG A 132 1.88 -22.55 -13.33
C ARG A 132 2.77 -23.73 -12.99
N LEU A 133 2.73 -24.15 -11.73
CA LEU A 133 3.37 -25.39 -11.26
C LEU A 133 2.75 -26.58 -12.00
N ASP A 134 3.59 -27.38 -12.64
CA ASP A 134 3.18 -28.66 -13.21
C ASP A 134 2.92 -29.67 -12.06
N LYS A 135 1.69 -30.20 -12.02
CA LYS A 135 1.21 -31.12 -10.98
C LYS A 135 0.95 -32.54 -11.51
N THR A 136 1.37 -32.83 -12.75
CA THR A 136 1.10 -34.11 -13.42
C THR A 136 1.72 -35.33 -12.72
N VAL A 137 2.78 -35.13 -11.93
CA VAL A 137 3.49 -36.21 -11.21
C VAL A 137 2.88 -36.51 -9.81
N ILE A 138 1.86 -35.76 -9.37
CA ILE A 138 1.25 -35.96 -8.04
C ILE A 138 0.30 -37.17 -8.08
N ASN A 139 0.83 -38.36 -7.80
CA ASN A 139 0.03 -39.56 -7.55
C ASN A 139 -0.67 -39.44 -6.18
N LYS A 140 -1.96 -39.09 -6.17
CA LYS A 140 -2.80 -39.20 -4.98
C LYS A 140 -3.07 -40.68 -4.69
N LYS A 141 -2.32 -41.27 -3.77
CA LYS A 141 -2.71 -42.55 -3.17
C LYS A 141 -3.86 -42.28 -2.21
N THR A 142 -5.04 -42.79 -2.53
CA THR A 142 -6.13 -42.96 -1.58
C THR A 142 -5.70 -44.04 -0.58
N LEU A 143 -5.53 -43.67 0.69
CA LEU A 143 -5.49 -44.65 1.78
C LEU A 143 -6.89 -45.26 1.85
N GLY A 144 -6.99 -46.55 1.53
CA GLY A 144 -8.23 -47.31 1.61
C GLY A 144 -8.81 -47.28 3.02
N ALA A 145 -10.14 -47.23 3.09
CA ALA A 145 -10.94 -47.26 4.31
C ALA A 145 -10.76 -48.57 5.09
#